data_AF-A0A3M1YQS4-F1
#
_entry.id   AF-A0A3M1YQS4-F1
#
_cell.length_a   1.000
_cell.length_b   1.000
_cell.length_c   1.000
_cell.angle_alpha   90.00
_cell.angle_beta   90.00
_cell.angle_gamma   90.00
#
_symmetry.space_group_name_H-M   'P 1'
#
loop_
_entity.id
_entity.type
_entity.pdbx_description
1 polymer ?
#
loop_
_entity_poly.entity_id
_entity_poly.type
_entity_poly.pdbx_seq_one_letter_code
_entity_poly.pdbx_strand_id
1 'polypeptide(L)'
;ATFMPKPVFRDNGSGMHVHQSLWKDGQPLFFDENGYAGLSDLARWYIGGVFKHAGAVIAFTNPSTNSFRRLVPGYEAPVNLVYSKRNRSAAVRIPMYSNSPKAKRIETRFPDPMANPYLAFSALLMAGLDGIKNQIEPPEPVDVDLYENGIKTETVPHSLGEALNALEADHDFLLEGGVFSEEYIATYIDYKRTNEVEQVGMRPHPYEFRLYLDV
;
A
#
# COMPACT_ATOMS: atom_id res chain seq x y z
N ALA A 1 2.55 -1.57 -25.17
CA ALA A 1 3.00 -1.78 -23.77
C ALA A 1 1.77 -1.84 -22.88
N THR A 2 1.81 -2.57 -21.76
CA THR A 2 0.75 -2.58 -20.73
C THR A 2 1.38 -2.32 -19.37
N PHE A 3 0.63 -1.67 -18.50
CA PHE A 3 1.01 -1.36 -17.12
C PHE A 3 0.22 -2.20 -16.10
N MET A 4 -0.50 -3.22 -16.56
CA MET A 4 -1.28 -4.09 -15.67
C MET A 4 -0.40 -4.71 -14.57
N PRO A 5 -0.89 -4.86 -13.33
CA PRO A 5 -0.06 -5.30 -12.20
C PRO A 5 0.46 -6.72 -12.37
N LYS A 6 -0.31 -7.63 -12.97
CA LYS A 6 0.06 -9.02 -13.21
C LYS A 6 -0.47 -9.52 -14.56
N PRO A 7 0.27 -9.25 -15.66
CA PRO A 7 -0.10 -9.73 -16.99
C PRO A 7 0.32 -11.20 -17.22
N VAL A 8 1.35 -11.68 -16.52
CA VAL A 8 1.92 -13.02 -16.68
C VAL A 8 1.89 -13.77 -15.35
N PHE A 9 1.32 -14.98 -15.36
CA PHE A 9 1.32 -15.87 -14.20
C PHE A 9 2.73 -16.43 -13.97
N ARG A 10 3.18 -16.45 -12.71
CA ARG A 10 4.51 -16.91 -12.26
C ARG A 10 5.73 -16.10 -12.72
N ASP A 11 5.53 -14.94 -13.31
CA ASP A 11 6.58 -13.94 -13.54
C ASP A 11 6.35 -12.71 -12.67
N ASN A 12 7.31 -11.80 -12.57
CA ASN A 12 7.19 -10.58 -11.79
C ASN A 12 6.02 -9.71 -12.27
N GLY A 13 5.42 -8.99 -11.33
CA GLY A 13 4.38 -8.00 -11.61
C GLY A 13 4.95 -6.61 -11.87
N SER A 14 4.10 -5.70 -12.33
CA SER A 14 4.41 -4.26 -12.39
C SER A 14 3.91 -3.57 -11.13
N GLY A 15 4.83 -2.93 -10.39
CA GLY A 15 4.52 -2.09 -9.23
C GLY A 15 4.77 -0.61 -9.51
N MET A 16 4.20 0.24 -8.68
CA MET A 16 4.44 1.68 -8.66
C MET A 16 5.01 2.02 -7.28
N HIS A 17 6.33 1.96 -7.11
CA HIS A 17 6.94 2.30 -5.83
C HIS A 17 6.91 3.81 -5.63
N VAL A 18 6.27 4.26 -4.55
CA VAL A 18 6.05 5.68 -4.27
C VAL A 18 7.03 6.13 -3.20
N HIS A 19 7.98 6.98 -3.58
CA HIS A 19 8.90 7.60 -2.63
C HIS A 19 8.31 8.88 -2.05
N GLN A 20 8.27 9.00 -0.73
CA GLN A 20 7.61 10.12 -0.03
C GLN A 20 8.54 10.75 1.01
N SER A 21 8.50 12.08 1.09
CA SER A 21 9.20 12.88 2.12
C SER A 21 8.49 14.20 2.31
N LEU A 22 8.34 14.67 3.55
CA LEU A 22 7.80 15.99 3.85
C LEU A 22 8.91 17.03 4.03
N TRP A 23 8.63 18.24 3.60
CA TRP A 23 9.52 19.39 3.67
C TRP A 23 8.76 20.59 4.20
N LYS A 24 9.44 21.45 4.95
CA LYS A 24 8.90 22.72 5.43
C LYS A 24 10.00 23.76 5.41
N ASP A 25 9.69 24.95 4.89
CA ASP A 25 10.62 26.08 4.81
C ASP A 25 11.97 25.72 4.17
N GLY A 26 11.94 24.85 3.15
CA GLY A 26 13.12 24.37 2.44
C GLY A 26 13.97 23.32 3.17
N GLN A 27 13.53 22.85 4.35
CA GLN A 27 14.22 21.83 5.14
C GLN A 27 13.51 20.47 5.08
N PRO A 28 14.25 19.34 4.97
CA PRO A 28 13.68 18.01 5.00
C PRO A 28 13.24 17.64 6.42
N LEU A 29 12.06 17.06 6.57
CA LEU A 29 11.49 16.70 7.87
C LEU A 29 11.68 15.23 8.26
N PHE A 30 12.11 14.39 7.32
CA PHE A 30 12.12 12.93 7.51
C PHE A 30 13.43 12.38 8.07
N PHE A 31 14.45 13.23 8.28
CA PHE A 31 15.77 12.80 8.72
C PHE A 31 16.00 13.07 10.21
N ASP A 32 16.54 12.08 10.89
CA ASP A 32 17.17 12.18 12.21
C ASP A 32 18.32 11.16 12.25
N GLU A 33 19.50 11.56 12.72
CA GLU A 33 20.68 10.69 12.78
C GLU A 33 20.54 9.56 13.81
N ASN A 34 19.72 9.76 14.85
CA ASN A 34 19.55 8.82 15.95
C ASN A 34 18.44 7.80 15.71
N GLY A 35 17.54 8.08 14.77
CA GLY A 35 16.40 7.22 14.49
C GLY A 35 16.75 5.99 13.65
N TYR A 36 15.92 4.95 13.75
CA TYR A 36 16.09 3.74 12.93
C TYR A 36 16.16 4.11 11.44
N ALA A 37 17.20 3.60 10.77
CA ALA A 37 17.48 3.89 9.36
C ALA A 37 17.60 5.40 9.03
N GLY A 38 17.91 6.23 10.03
CA GLY A 38 18.02 7.68 9.90
C GLY A 38 16.68 8.40 9.72
N LEU A 39 15.59 7.83 10.22
CA LEU A 39 14.24 8.42 10.18
C LEU A 39 13.96 9.26 11.41
N SER A 40 13.37 10.44 11.23
CA SER A 40 12.81 11.21 12.34
C SER A 40 11.55 10.56 12.91
N ASP A 41 11.14 10.98 14.11
CA ASP A 41 9.84 10.60 14.70
C ASP A 41 8.67 10.95 13.79
N LEU A 42 8.74 12.10 13.12
CA LEU A 42 7.72 12.52 12.15
C LEU A 42 7.61 11.53 10.98
N ALA A 43 8.74 11.04 10.45
CA ALA A 43 8.70 10.02 9.41
C ALA A 43 8.21 8.67 9.94
N ARG A 44 8.58 8.31 11.17
CA ARG A 44 8.13 7.08 11.83
C ARG A 44 6.61 7.08 12.01
N TRP A 45 6.02 8.16 12.53
CA TRP A 45 4.58 8.32 12.66
C TRP A 45 3.85 8.37 11.31
N TYR A 46 4.47 8.96 10.29
CA TYR A 46 3.94 8.91 8.94
C TYR A 46 3.80 7.46 8.44
N ILE A 47 4.80 6.61 8.68
CA ILE A 47 4.72 5.17 8.36
C ILE A 47 3.60 4.50 9.18
N GLY A 48 3.49 4.83 10.46
CA GLY A 48 2.42 4.32 11.33
C GLY A 48 1.03 4.61 10.79
N GLY A 49 0.78 5.83 10.33
CA GLY A 49 -0.49 6.20 9.67
C GLY A 49 -0.74 5.44 8.37
N VAL A 50 0.28 5.31 7.52
CA VAL A 50 0.18 4.50 6.28
C VAL A 50 -0.18 3.04 6.58
N PHE A 51 0.35 2.46 7.66
CA PHE A 51 0.03 1.08 8.07
C PHE A 51 -1.34 0.96 8.71
N LYS A 52 -1.69 1.90 9.62
CA LYS A 52 -3.00 1.94 10.27
C LYS A 52 -4.14 1.93 9.25
N HIS A 53 -3.98 2.71 8.18
CA HIS A 53 -4.99 2.86 7.14
C HIS A 53 -4.72 2.02 5.89
N ALA A 54 -3.77 1.07 5.93
CA ALA A 54 -3.35 0.35 4.73
C ALA A 54 -4.52 -0.39 4.05
N GLY A 55 -5.48 -0.88 4.84
CA GLY A 55 -6.70 -1.52 4.34
C GLY A 55 -7.54 -0.58 3.45
N ALA A 56 -7.75 0.67 3.88
CA ALA A 56 -8.48 1.67 3.11
C ALA A 56 -7.66 2.26 1.96
N VAL A 57 -6.38 2.58 2.21
CA VAL A 57 -5.46 3.14 1.23
C VAL A 57 -5.32 2.22 0.01
N ILE A 58 -5.32 0.90 0.22
CA ILE A 58 -5.13 -0.06 -0.87
C ILE A 58 -6.24 0.00 -1.93
N ALA A 59 -7.45 0.42 -1.54
CA ALA A 59 -8.54 0.61 -2.48
C ALA A 59 -8.20 1.65 -3.56
N PHE A 60 -7.39 2.67 -3.24
CA PHE A 60 -6.94 3.68 -4.19
C PHE A 60 -5.59 3.37 -4.84
N THR A 61 -4.68 2.72 -4.11
CA THR A 61 -3.32 2.43 -4.62
C THR A 61 -3.23 1.15 -5.45
N ASN A 62 -4.22 0.26 -5.34
CA ASN A 62 -4.30 -1.04 -6.00
C ASN A 62 -5.73 -1.31 -6.47
N PRO A 63 -6.31 -0.44 -7.30
CA PRO A 63 -7.76 -0.31 -7.44
C PRO A 63 -8.38 -1.30 -8.44
N SER A 64 -7.73 -2.44 -8.71
CA SER A 64 -8.21 -3.40 -9.71
C SER A 64 -8.17 -4.82 -9.18
N THR A 65 -9.03 -5.70 -9.70
CA THR A 65 -8.95 -7.13 -9.37
C THR A 65 -7.62 -7.77 -9.80
N ASN A 66 -6.94 -7.21 -10.82
CA ASN A 66 -5.61 -7.68 -11.25
C ASN A 66 -4.49 -7.28 -10.27
N SER A 67 -4.66 -6.18 -9.53
CA SER A 67 -3.74 -5.74 -8.47
C SER A 67 -3.49 -6.85 -7.43
N PHE A 68 -4.55 -7.53 -7.03
CA PHE A 68 -4.49 -8.62 -6.04
C PHE A 68 -3.90 -9.92 -6.60
N ARG A 69 -3.70 -10.03 -7.91
CA ARG A 69 -2.90 -11.11 -8.53
C ARG A 69 -1.39 -10.81 -8.45
N ARG A 70 -1.00 -9.55 -8.27
CA ARG A 70 0.38 -9.15 -7.95
C ARG A 70 0.67 -9.30 -6.45
N LEU A 71 -0.27 -8.91 -5.60
CA LEU A 71 -0.16 -8.95 -4.13
C LEU A 71 -0.33 -10.37 -3.56
N VAL A 72 0.52 -11.28 -4.01
CA VAL A 72 0.58 -12.67 -3.53
C VAL A 72 1.98 -13.00 -3.02
N PRO A 73 2.13 -13.84 -1.99
CA PRO A 73 3.44 -14.27 -1.49
C PRO A 73 4.35 -14.83 -2.61
N GLY A 74 5.67 -14.60 -2.49
CA GLY A 74 6.69 -15.27 -3.32
C GLY A 74 7.22 -14.51 -4.55
N TYR A 75 6.76 -13.29 -4.85
CA TYR A 75 7.23 -12.50 -6.01
C TYR A 75 7.69 -11.07 -5.64
N GLU A 76 8.41 -10.92 -4.52
CA GLU A 76 8.73 -9.61 -3.91
C GLU A 76 7.49 -8.70 -3.67
N ALA A 77 6.29 -9.29 -3.62
CA ALA A 77 5.06 -8.55 -3.41
C ALA A 77 4.98 -8.10 -1.94
N PRO A 78 4.76 -6.81 -1.68
CA PRO A 78 4.90 -6.25 -0.34
C PRO A 78 3.55 -6.30 0.39
N VAL A 79 3.13 -7.52 0.76
CA VAL A 79 1.85 -7.76 1.44
C VAL A 79 1.93 -7.56 2.96
N ASN A 80 3.14 -7.61 3.53
CA ASN A 80 3.38 -7.54 4.96
C ASN A 80 3.56 -6.09 5.40
N LEU A 81 2.72 -5.64 6.34
CA LEU A 81 2.73 -4.28 6.90
C LEU A 81 3.87 -4.09 7.90
N VAL A 82 5.09 -4.22 7.40
CA VAL A 82 6.33 -3.92 8.12
C VAL A 82 7.17 -2.94 7.32
N TYR A 83 8.09 -2.26 8.02
CA TYR A 83 9.05 -1.37 7.41
C TYR A 83 10.49 -1.84 7.66
N SER A 84 11.38 -1.61 6.69
CA SER A 84 12.79 -2.02 6.79
C SER A 84 13.73 -1.22 5.87
N LYS A 85 14.97 -1.03 6.31
CA LYS A 85 16.03 -0.36 5.55
C LYS A 85 16.57 -1.14 4.34
N ARG A 86 16.31 -2.45 4.24
CA ARG A 86 16.84 -3.29 3.15
C ARG A 86 15.87 -4.34 2.63
N ASN A 87 14.87 -4.73 3.40
CA ASN A 87 13.98 -5.82 3.03
C ASN A 87 13.03 -5.43 1.88
N ARG A 88 13.07 -6.18 0.77
CA ARG A 88 12.20 -5.95 -0.40
C ARG A 88 10.79 -6.51 -0.24
N SER A 89 10.58 -7.39 0.74
CA SER A 89 9.27 -7.96 1.09
C SER A 89 8.43 -7.05 1.99
N ALA A 90 9.02 -5.96 2.51
CA ALA A 90 8.34 -4.99 3.37
C ALA A 90 7.39 -4.07 2.56
N ALA A 91 6.24 -3.73 3.14
CA ALA A 91 5.31 -2.70 2.63
C ALA A 91 5.99 -1.35 2.42
N VAL A 92 6.83 -0.94 3.38
CA VAL A 92 7.61 0.30 3.33
C VAL A 92 9.10 0.00 3.44
N ARG A 93 9.88 0.45 2.46
CA ARG A 93 11.34 0.37 2.49
C ARG A 93 11.95 1.73 2.78
N ILE A 94 13.08 1.77 3.49
CA ILE A 94 13.88 2.99 3.71
C ILE A 94 15.14 2.90 2.84
N PRO A 95 15.24 3.66 1.73
CA PRO A 95 16.44 3.66 0.90
C PRO A 95 17.67 4.19 1.65
N MET A 96 18.74 3.38 1.68
CA MET A 96 20.00 3.71 2.37
C MET A 96 21.14 4.11 1.41
N TYR A 97 20.82 4.69 0.25
CA TYR A 97 21.79 5.02 -0.80
C TYR A 97 22.61 6.30 -0.52
N SER A 98 22.16 7.15 0.41
CA SER A 98 22.82 8.42 0.75
C SER A 98 22.58 8.75 2.21
N ASN A 99 23.61 9.33 2.85
CA ASN A 99 23.52 9.86 4.21
C ASN A 99 23.03 11.32 4.25
N SER A 100 22.75 11.94 3.10
CA SER A 100 22.24 13.31 3.06
C SER A 100 20.83 13.39 3.65
N PRO A 101 20.56 14.32 4.59
CA PRO A 101 19.21 14.55 5.11
C PRO A 101 18.18 14.81 4.00
N LYS A 102 18.58 15.50 2.93
CA LYS A 102 17.74 15.83 1.77
C LYS A 102 17.35 14.60 0.93
N ALA A 103 18.10 13.51 1.04
CA ALA A 103 17.80 12.26 0.34
C ALA A 103 16.93 11.31 1.18
N LYS A 104 16.68 11.62 2.47
CA LYS A 104 15.90 10.75 3.36
C LYS A 104 14.43 10.75 2.96
N ARG A 105 13.88 9.55 2.80
CA ARG A 105 12.52 9.29 2.32
C ARG A 105 12.10 7.88 2.67
N ILE A 106 10.81 7.62 2.62
CA ILE A 106 10.25 6.26 2.64
C ILE A 106 9.90 5.84 1.20
N GLU A 107 9.84 4.55 0.95
CA GLU A 107 9.34 3.96 -0.31
C GLU A 107 8.17 3.03 0.03
N THR A 108 6.94 3.44 -0.30
CA THR A 108 5.76 2.58 -0.21
C THR A 108 5.67 1.72 -1.46
N ARG A 109 5.66 0.40 -1.30
CA ARG A 109 5.90 -0.55 -2.41
C ARG A 109 4.65 -1.24 -2.92
N PHE A 110 3.57 -1.28 -2.12
CA PHE A 110 2.33 -1.92 -2.51
C PHE A 110 1.60 -1.27 -3.70
N PRO A 111 1.64 0.05 -3.96
CA PRO A 111 0.90 0.64 -5.06
C PRO A 111 1.28 0.04 -6.42
N ASP A 112 0.35 0.08 -7.37
CA ASP A 112 0.57 -0.37 -8.74
C ASP A 112 0.02 0.63 -9.77
N PRO A 113 0.42 0.49 -11.05
CA PRO A 113 0.07 1.49 -12.07
C PRO A 113 -1.40 1.53 -12.49
N MET A 114 -2.28 0.67 -11.96
CA MET A 114 -3.73 0.80 -12.19
C MET A 114 -4.35 1.90 -11.33
N ALA A 115 -3.62 2.35 -10.30
CA ALA A 115 -3.98 3.51 -9.52
C ALA A 115 -4.20 4.73 -10.40
N ASN A 116 -5.25 5.49 -10.09
CA ASN A 116 -5.25 6.90 -10.46
C ASN A 116 -4.21 7.60 -9.55
N PRO A 117 -3.09 8.11 -10.09
CA PRO A 117 -1.99 8.61 -9.27
C PRO A 117 -2.40 9.80 -8.41
N TYR A 118 -3.36 10.62 -8.85
CA TYR A 118 -3.88 11.72 -8.05
C TYR A 118 -4.53 11.21 -6.76
N LEU A 119 -5.35 10.18 -6.85
CA LEU A 119 -6.03 9.60 -5.68
C LEU A 119 -5.06 8.82 -4.79
N ALA A 120 -4.18 8.02 -5.41
CA ALA A 120 -3.22 7.21 -4.67
C ALA A 120 -2.24 8.06 -3.87
N PHE A 121 -1.70 9.13 -4.45
CA PHE A 121 -0.79 10.01 -3.73
C PHE A 121 -1.51 10.81 -2.64
N SER A 122 -2.72 11.29 -2.91
CA SER A 122 -3.53 11.97 -1.89
C SER A 122 -3.87 11.03 -0.73
N ALA A 123 -4.33 9.80 -1.00
CA ALA A 123 -4.67 8.84 0.05
C ALA A 123 -3.47 8.46 0.92
N LEU A 124 -2.30 8.23 0.30
CA LEU A 124 -1.04 7.98 1.03
C LEU A 124 -0.64 9.18 1.89
N LEU A 125 -0.75 10.39 1.35
CA LEU A 125 -0.45 11.62 2.08
C LEU A 125 -1.39 11.80 3.28
N MET A 126 -2.70 11.66 3.08
CA MET A 126 -3.69 11.79 4.15
C MET A 126 -3.45 10.74 5.25
N ALA A 127 -3.19 9.48 4.89
CA ALA A 127 -2.88 8.43 5.86
C ALA A 127 -1.63 8.77 6.68
N GLY A 128 -0.56 9.23 6.02
CA GLY A 128 0.67 9.61 6.73
C GLY A 128 0.52 10.87 7.58
N LEU A 129 -0.31 11.83 7.17
CA LEU A 129 -0.62 13.02 7.97
C LEU A 129 -1.44 12.67 9.22
N ASP A 130 -2.42 11.77 9.11
CA ASP A 130 -3.16 11.26 10.27
C ASP A 130 -2.22 10.57 11.26
N GLY A 131 -1.30 9.73 10.74
CA GLY A 131 -0.21 9.14 11.50
C GLY A 131 0.56 10.15 12.33
N ILE A 132 1.00 11.25 11.72
CA ILE A 132 1.71 12.34 12.40
C ILE A 132 0.80 13.03 13.44
N LYS A 133 -0.45 13.34 13.09
CA LYS A 133 -1.41 14.04 13.96
C LYS A 133 -1.68 13.24 15.24
N ASN A 134 -1.80 11.93 15.11
CA ASN A 134 -2.15 11.02 16.20
C ASN A 134 -0.95 10.27 16.80
N GLN A 135 0.28 10.58 16.34
CA GLN A 135 1.53 9.93 16.77
C GLN A 135 1.45 8.39 16.71
N ILE A 136 0.86 7.87 15.63
CA ILE A 136 0.64 6.44 15.46
C ILE A 136 1.99 5.74 15.27
N GLU A 137 2.32 4.81 16.15
CA GLU A 137 3.54 4.02 16.04
C GLU A 137 3.35 2.85 15.05
N PRO A 138 4.24 2.68 14.07
CA PRO A 138 4.27 1.46 13.27
C PRO A 138 4.74 0.27 14.11
N PRO A 139 4.44 -0.98 13.71
CA PRO A 139 5.07 -2.17 14.30
C PRO A 139 6.59 -2.08 14.19
N GLU A 140 7.31 -2.69 15.15
CA GLU A 140 8.77 -2.71 15.15
C GLU A 140 9.37 -3.13 13.80
N PRO A 141 10.47 -2.49 13.34
CA PRO A 141 11.06 -2.77 12.05
C PRO A 141 11.62 -4.19 11.98
N VAL A 142 11.44 -4.85 10.83
CA VAL A 142 11.89 -6.24 10.63
C VAL A 142 12.95 -6.30 9.53
N ASP A 143 14.20 -6.51 9.95
CA ASP A 143 15.39 -6.53 9.07
C ASP A 143 15.77 -7.92 8.52
N VAL A 144 14.89 -8.91 8.67
CA VAL A 144 15.06 -10.27 8.13
C VAL A 144 14.07 -10.54 7.00
N ASP A 145 14.37 -11.49 6.12
CA ASP A 145 13.41 -11.93 5.10
C ASP A 145 12.20 -12.58 5.77
N LEU A 146 11.01 -12.02 5.54
CA LEU A 146 9.78 -12.44 6.20
C LEU A 146 9.32 -13.83 5.72
N TYR A 147 9.62 -14.16 4.46
CA TYR A 147 9.19 -15.42 3.85
C TYR A 147 10.00 -16.60 4.37
N GLU A 148 11.32 -16.43 4.49
CA GLU A 148 12.20 -17.50 4.98
C GLU A 148 12.02 -17.79 6.48
N ASN A 149 11.58 -16.79 7.25
CA ASN A 149 11.50 -16.89 8.71
C ASN A 149 10.08 -17.18 9.24
N GLY A 150 9.07 -17.27 8.36
CA GLY A 150 7.69 -17.60 8.75
C GLY A 150 7.05 -16.60 9.73
N ILE A 151 7.54 -15.35 9.74
CA ILE A 151 7.06 -14.32 10.67
C ILE A 151 5.67 -13.88 10.22
N LYS A 152 4.67 -14.08 11.09
CA LYS A 152 3.32 -13.57 10.87
C LYS A 152 3.27 -12.09 11.19
N THR A 153 2.87 -11.30 10.21
CA THR A 153 2.62 -9.86 10.35
C THR A 153 1.20 -9.56 9.93
N GLU A 154 0.69 -8.39 10.29
CA GLU A 154 -0.49 -7.87 9.63
C GLU A 154 -0.23 -7.74 8.13
N THR A 155 -1.26 -8.02 7.33
CA THR A 155 -1.19 -7.95 5.88
C THR A 155 -2.26 -7.04 5.32
N VAL A 156 -2.00 -6.53 4.13
CA VAL A 156 -3.03 -5.84 3.35
C VAL A 156 -4.15 -6.79 2.92
N PRO A 157 -5.34 -6.26 2.56
CA PRO A 157 -6.42 -7.03 1.94
C PRO A 157 -5.97 -7.94 0.79
N HIS A 158 -6.61 -9.10 0.66
CA HIS A 158 -6.30 -10.11 -0.36
C HIS A 158 -7.18 -10.02 -1.60
N SER A 159 -8.18 -9.15 -1.61
CA SER A 159 -9.02 -8.89 -2.77
C SER A 159 -9.46 -7.43 -2.84
N LEU A 160 -9.89 -7.00 -4.04
CA LEU A 160 -10.47 -5.67 -4.22
C LEU A 160 -11.75 -5.50 -3.38
N GLY A 161 -12.56 -6.56 -3.23
CA GLY A 161 -13.75 -6.50 -2.38
C GLY A 161 -13.41 -6.22 -0.91
N GLU A 162 -12.41 -6.90 -0.36
CA GLU A 162 -11.94 -6.65 1.02
C GLU A 162 -11.37 -5.23 1.19
N ALA A 163 -10.62 -4.74 0.20
CA ALA A 163 -10.11 -3.37 0.20
C ALA A 163 -11.23 -2.32 0.22
N LEU A 164 -12.28 -2.53 -0.56
CA LEU A 164 -13.44 -1.64 -0.59
C LEU A 164 -14.22 -1.67 0.73
N ASN A 165 -14.35 -2.84 1.37
CA ASN A 165 -14.95 -2.95 2.70
C ASN A 165 -14.11 -2.22 3.76
N ALA A 166 -12.78 -2.31 3.67
CA ALA A 166 -11.88 -1.59 4.57
C ALA A 166 -11.96 -0.07 4.35
N LEU A 167 -12.04 0.39 3.10
CA LEU A 167 -12.28 1.80 2.79
C LEU A 167 -13.63 2.29 3.34
N GLU A 168 -14.69 1.52 3.18
CA GLU A 168 -16.02 1.85 3.73
C GLU A 168 -15.98 1.98 5.26
N ALA A 169 -15.22 1.13 5.94
CA ALA A 169 -15.11 1.10 7.40
C ALA A 169 -14.11 2.12 8.00
N ASP A 170 -13.14 2.60 7.23
CA ASP A 170 -12.04 3.46 7.69
C ASP A 170 -11.69 4.52 6.63
N HIS A 171 -12.50 5.58 6.52
CA HIS A 171 -12.26 6.68 5.58
C HIS A 171 -12.25 8.09 6.21
N ASP A 172 -12.47 8.22 7.52
CA ASP A 172 -12.53 9.53 8.19
C ASP A 172 -11.25 10.35 7.97
N PHE A 173 -10.08 9.69 7.99
CA PHE A 173 -8.79 10.33 7.75
C PHE A 173 -8.68 10.97 6.36
N LEU A 174 -9.46 10.51 5.37
CA LEU A 174 -9.50 11.07 4.02
C LEU A 174 -10.38 12.33 3.94
N LEU A 175 -11.36 12.46 4.83
CA LEU A 175 -12.32 13.57 4.86
C LEU A 175 -11.72 14.84 5.48
N GLU A 176 -10.64 14.70 6.24
CA GLU A 176 -9.94 15.82 6.88
C GLU A 176 -9.59 16.92 5.87
N GLY A 177 -9.95 18.17 6.21
CA GLY A 177 -9.74 19.33 5.34
C GLY A 177 -10.56 19.33 4.03
N GLY A 178 -11.50 18.40 3.86
CA GLY A 178 -12.31 18.27 2.64
C GLY A 178 -11.52 17.80 1.42
N VAL A 179 -10.42 17.06 1.64
CA VAL A 179 -9.56 16.53 0.56
C VAL A 179 -10.32 15.48 -0.25
N PHE A 180 -11.02 14.58 0.43
CA PHE A 180 -12.04 13.70 -0.14
C PHE A 180 -13.41 14.05 0.42
N SER A 181 -14.48 13.75 -0.33
CA SER A 181 -15.86 13.82 0.16
C SER A 181 -16.44 12.43 0.36
N GLU A 182 -17.37 12.31 1.32
CA GLU A 182 -18.12 11.06 1.54
C GLU A 182 -18.84 10.60 0.28
N GLU A 183 -19.48 11.52 -0.45
CA GLU A 183 -20.17 11.23 -1.71
C GLU A 183 -19.21 10.61 -2.75
N TYR A 184 -18.00 11.16 -2.86
CA TYR A 184 -17.00 10.62 -3.78
C TYR A 184 -16.58 9.20 -3.39
N ILE A 185 -16.29 8.98 -2.10
CA ILE A 185 -15.85 7.68 -1.59
C ILE A 185 -16.96 6.63 -1.79
N ALA A 186 -18.21 6.96 -1.44
CA ALA A 186 -19.35 6.08 -1.62
C ALA A 186 -19.56 5.71 -3.11
N THR A 187 -19.51 6.72 -4.00
CA THR A 187 -19.62 6.51 -5.45
C THR A 187 -18.48 5.66 -6.00
N TYR A 188 -17.26 5.89 -5.52
CA TYR A 188 -16.08 5.11 -5.90
C TYR A 188 -16.23 3.63 -5.51
N ILE A 189 -16.68 3.37 -4.28
CA ILE A 189 -16.91 2.01 -3.78
C ILE A 189 -17.96 1.29 -4.60
N ASP A 190 -19.12 1.91 -4.82
CA ASP A 190 -20.22 1.36 -5.62
C ASP A 190 -19.75 1.02 -7.04
N TYR A 191 -19.10 1.98 -7.71
CA TYR A 191 -18.57 1.76 -9.05
C TYR A 191 -17.63 0.56 -9.12
N LYS A 192 -16.67 0.45 -8.20
CA LYS A 192 -15.68 -0.64 -8.17
C LYS A 192 -16.32 -1.99 -7.84
N ARG A 193 -17.29 -2.03 -6.93
CA ARG A 193 -18.04 -3.25 -6.60
C ARG A 193 -18.80 -3.75 -7.83
N THR A 194 -19.65 -2.92 -8.43
CA THR A 194 -20.53 -3.32 -9.54
C THR A 194 -19.80 -3.57 -10.85
N ASN A 195 -18.84 -2.73 -11.21
CA ASN A 195 -18.22 -2.75 -12.55
C ASN A 195 -16.96 -3.62 -12.62
N GLU A 196 -16.33 -3.96 -11.48
CA GLU A 196 -15.09 -4.74 -11.48
C GLU A 196 -15.18 -6.00 -10.63
N VAL A 197 -15.51 -5.88 -9.33
CA VAL A 197 -15.54 -7.03 -8.41
C VAL A 197 -16.59 -8.04 -8.85
N GLU A 198 -17.84 -7.60 -9.01
CA GLU A 198 -18.96 -8.46 -9.42
C GLU A 198 -18.76 -9.01 -10.83
N GLN A 199 -18.31 -8.17 -11.77
CA GLN A 199 -18.05 -8.59 -13.15
C GLN A 199 -17.01 -9.71 -13.23
N VAL A 200 -15.93 -9.63 -12.46
CA VAL A 200 -14.95 -10.72 -12.43
C VAL A 200 -15.51 -11.93 -11.67
N GLY A 201 -16.20 -11.72 -10.54
CA GLY A 201 -16.72 -12.79 -9.70
C GLY A 201 -17.80 -13.66 -10.34
N MET A 202 -18.61 -13.11 -11.25
CA MET A 202 -19.69 -13.86 -11.92
C MET A 202 -19.24 -14.69 -13.13
N ARG A 203 -17.97 -14.61 -13.53
CA ARG A 203 -17.45 -15.28 -14.74
C ARG A 203 -16.58 -16.47 -14.33
N PRO A 204 -16.93 -17.71 -14.72
CA PRO A 204 -16.11 -18.88 -14.43
C PRO A 204 -14.66 -18.71 -14.89
N HIS A 205 -13.70 -18.98 -14.02
CA HIS A 205 -12.28 -18.88 -14.34
C HIS A 205 -11.78 -20.14 -15.06
N PRO A 206 -10.90 -20.07 -16.08
CA PRO A 206 -10.42 -21.26 -16.79
C PRO A 206 -9.78 -22.34 -15.90
N TYR A 207 -9.19 -21.95 -14.77
CA TYR A 207 -8.64 -22.90 -13.79
C TYR A 207 -9.71 -23.71 -13.05
N GLU A 208 -10.95 -23.21 -12.94
CA GLU A 208 -12.07 -23.93 -12.33
C GLU A 208 -12.44 -25.18 -13.13
N PHE A 209 -12.37 -25.14 -14.46
CA PHE A 209 -12.58 -26.33 -15.29
C PHE A 209 -11.55 -27.43 -14.97
N ARG A 210 -10.29 -27.06 -14.75
CA ARG A 210 -9.27 -28.02 -14.32
C ARG A 210 -9.56 -28.63 -12.94
N LEU A 211 -10.17 -27.85 -12.04
CA LEU A 211 -10.45 -28.28 -10.68
C LEU A 211 -11.75 -29.09 -10.57
N TYR A 212 -12.76 -28.74 -11.38
CA TYR A 212 -14.14 -29.11 -11.11
C TYR A 212 -14.88 -29.79 -12.29
N LEU A 213 -14.29 -29.89 -13.48
CA LEU A 213 -14.99 -30.46 -14.65
C LEU A 213 -15.29 -31.96 -14.49
N ASP A 214 -14.36 -32.71 -13.89
CA ASP A 214 -14.44 -34.17 -13.74
C ASP A 214 -14.89 -34.61 -12.34
N VAL A 215 -15.52 -33.70 -11.57
CA VAL A 215 -16.06 -34.01 -10.23
C VAL A 215 -17.33 -34.84 -10.34
#